data_AF-A0ABD2PVV0-F1
#
_entry.id   AF-A0ABD2PVV0-F1
#
_cell.length_a   1.000
_cell.length_b   1.000
_cell.length_c   1.000
_cell.angle_alpha   90.00
_cell.angle_beta   90.00
_cell.angle_gamma   90.00
#
_symmetry.space_group_name_H-M   'P 1'
#
loop_
_entity.id
_entity.type
_entity.pdbx_description
1 polymer ?
#
loop_
_entity_poly.entity_id
_entity_poly.type
_entity_poly.pdbx_seq_one_letter_code
_entity_poly.pdbx_strand_id
1 'polypeptide(L)'
;MEYFLTALVGVLFLAQNGFAVTLEEAEQDPAKYIRYTQGPFNLWLHAGVSILLLYGILSFIVISISAIAKFIGGTTRAARKGQ
;
A
#
# COMPACT_ATOMS: atom_id res chain seq x y z
N MET A 1 17.94 14.10 5.80
CA MET A 1 16.96 15.12 6.24
C MET A 1 16.05 15.57 5.10
N GLU A 2 16.58 15.88 3.92
CA GLU A 2 15.78 16.37 2.78
C GLU A 2 14.66 15.41 2.34
N TYR A 3 14.96 14.11 2.18
CA TYR A 3 13.96 13.11 1.80
C TYR A 3 12.79 12.99 2.79
N PHE A 4 13.08 13.16 4.09
CA PHE A 4 12.08 13.11 5.15
C PHE A 4 11.13 14.32 5.09
N LEU A 5 11.68 15.51 4.82
CA LEU A 5 10.89 16.73 4.62
C LEU A 5 10.01 16.64 3.37
N THR A 6 10.53 16.13 2.24
CA THR A 6 9.71 15.90 1.04
C THR A 6 8.61 14.87 1.26
N ALA A 7 8.90 13.77 1.98
CA ALA A 7 7.89 12.76 2.30
C ALA A 7 6.80 13.34 3.23
N LEU A 8 7.19 14.12 4.25
CA LEU A 8 6.27 14.78 5.16
C LEU A 8 5.35 15.77 4.43
N VAL A 9 5.91 16.61 3.55
CA VAL A 9 5.14 17.56 2.75
C VAL A 9 4.19 16.84 1.79
N GLY A 10 4.62 15.74 1.17
CA GLY A 10 3.77 14.90 0.33
C GLY A 10 2.58 14.31 1.09
N VAL A 11 2.81 13.80 2.30
CA VAL A 11 1.75 13.26 3.17
C VAL A 11 0.77 14.36 3.61
N LEU A 12 1.29 15.53 4.00
CA LEU A 12 0.46 16.66 4.42
C LEU A 12 -0.41 17.20 3.28
N PHE A 13 0.10 17.24 2.04
CA PHE A 13 -0.66 17.66 0.86
C PHE A 13 -1.82 16.70 0.55
N LEU A 14 -1.62 15.40 0.73
CA LEU A 14 -2.68 14.40 0.55
C LEU A 14 -3.75 14.50 1.66
N ALA A 15 -3.35 14.85 2.89
CA ALA A 15 -4.26 14.95 4.04
C ALA A 15 -5.29 16.10 3.91
N GLN A 16 -5.02 17.14 3.12
CA GLN A 16 -5.90 18.31 2.99
C GLN A 16 -7.23 18.02 2.27
N ASN A 17 -7.34 16.86 1.60
CA ASN A 17 -8.53 16.46 0.84
C ASN A 17 -9.50 15.58 1.65
N GLY A 18 -9.20 15.32 2.93
CA GLY A 18 -10.05 14.51 3.80
C GLY A 18 -11.09 15.36 4.52
N PHE A 19 -12.35 15.28 4.10
CA PHE A 19 -13.47 15.63 4.98
C PHE A 19 -13.66 14.50 5.99
N ALA A 20 -13.25 14.73 7.24
CA ALA A 20 -13.54 13.83 8.35
C ALA A 20 -14.85 14.29 9.01
N VAL A 21 -15.90 13.47 8.88
CA VAL A 21 -17.13 13.59 9.65
C VAL A 21 -17.18 12.47 10.67
N THR A 22 -17.85 12.69 11.80
CA THR A 22 -18.04 11.59 12.76
C THR A 22 -18.92 10.50 12.15
N LEU A 23 -18.83 9.27 12.66
CA LEU A 23 -19.71 8.19 12.19
C LEU A 23 -21.19 8.56 12.41
N GLU A 24 -21.48 9.21 13.55
CA GLU A 24 -22.81 9.72 13.89
C GLU A 24 -23.31 10.75 12.87
N GLU A 25 -22.47 11.70 12.44
CA GLU A 25 -22.80 12.65 11.37
C GLU A 25 -22.92 11.97 9.99
N ALA A 26 -22.10 10.96 9.73
CA ALA A 26 -22.13 10.22 8.47
C ALA A 26 -23.41 9.39 8.32
N GLU A 27 -23.93 8.84 9.41
CA GLU A 27 -25.19 8.08 9.45
C GLU A 27 -26.43 8.96 9.24
N GLN A 28 -26.33 10.27 9.48
CA GLN A 28 -27.42 11.22 9.21
C GLN A 28 -27.61 11.50 7.71
N ASP A 29 -26.56 11.36 6.90
CA ASP A 29 -26.62 11.41 5.42
C ASP A 29 -25.76 10.31 4.79
N PRO A 30 -26.24 9.04 4.82
CA PRO A 30 -25.47 7.89 4.35
C PRO A 30 -25.11 7.97 2.86
N ALA A 31 -26.00 8.55 2.04
CA ALA A 31 -25.79 8.67 0.60
C ALA A 31 -24.59 9.58 0.27
N LYS A 32 -24.32 10.57 1.13
CA LYS A 32 -23.20 11.50 0.97
C LYS A 32 -21.89 10.95 1.54
N TYR A 33 -21.95 10.30 2.71
CA TYR A 33 -20.74 9.98 3.49
C TYR A 33 -20.38 8.48 3.51
N ILE A 34 -21.34 7.57 3.33
CA ILE A 34 -21.12 6.12 3.42
C ILE A 34 -21.01 5.55 2.01
N ARG A 35 -19.76 5.31 1.56
CA ARG A 35 -19.45 4.76 0.22
C ARG A 35 -19.14 3.27 0.21
N TYR A 36 -19.37 2.58 1.31
CA TYR A 36 -19.16 1.15 1.44
C TYR A 36 -20.49 0.42 1.68
N THR A 37 -20.55 -0.84 1.28
CA THR A 37 -21.71 -1.71 1.53
C THR A 37 -21.86 -1.95 3.03
N GLN A 38 -23.01 -1.57 3.60
CA GLN A 38 -23.40 -1.89 4.98
C GLN A 38 -24.10 -3.25 5.10
N GLY A 39 -23.65 -4.24 4.32
CA GLY A 39 -24.17 -5.61 4.36
C GLY A 39 -23.64 -6.39 5.56
N PRO A 40 -24.21 -7.57 5.86
CA PRO A 40 -23.69 -8.45 6.89
C PRO A 40 -22.24 -8.86 6.59
N PHE A 41 -21.41 -8.93 7.63
CA PHE A 41 -20.00 -9.31 7.51
C PHE A 41 -19.86 -10.75 6.98
N ASN A 42 -19.30 -10.90 5.78
CA ASN A 42 -19.03 -12.22 5.20
C ASN A 42 -17.61 -12.66 5.57
N LEU A 43 -17.50 -13.46 6.62
CA LEU A 43 -16.21 -13.96 7.14
C LEU A 43 -15.37 -14.62 6.04
N TRP A 44 -15.97 -15.43 5.17
CA TRP A 44 -15.26 -16.16 4.14
C TRP A 44 -14.73 -15.25 3.03
N LEU A 45 -15.51 -14.24 2.63
CA LEU A 45 -15.07 -13.24 1.68
C LEU A 45 -13.86 -12.48 2.23
N HIS A 46 -13.95 -12.00 3.47
CA HIS A 46 -12.86 -11.25 4.09
C HIS A 46 -11.62 -12.11 4.34
N ALA A 47 -11.78 -13.34 4.82
CA ALA A 47 -10.66 -14.27 5.01
C ALA A 47 -9.98 -14.60 3.66
N GLY A 48 -10.76 -14.85 2.61
CA GLY A 48 -10.25 -15.14 1.27
C GLY A 48 -9.46 -13.97 0.69
N VAL A 49 -10.02 -12.76 0.73
CA VAL A 49 -9.32 -11.55 0.27
C VAL A 49 -8.06 -11.29 1.09
N SER A 50 -8.10 -11.50 2.41
CA SER A 50 -6.94 -11.30 3.28
C SER A 50 -5.80 -12.26 2.97
N ILE A 51 -6.10 -13.55 2.77
CA ILE A 51 -5.10 -14.56 2.40
C ILE A 51 -4.50 -14.24 1.03
N LEU A 52 -5.33 -13.87 0.06
CA LEU A 52 -4.87 -13.51 -1.29
C LEU A 52 -3.94 -12.30 -1.26
N LEU A 53 -4.31 -11.24 -0.53
CA LEU A 53 -3.48 -10.05 -0.36
C LEU A 53 -2.17 -10.38 0.35
N LEU A 54 -2.23 -11.16 1.45
CA LEU A 54 -1.04 -11.54 2.20
C LEU A 54 -0.06 -12.31 1.30
N TYR A 55 -0.53 -13.33 0.60
CA TYR A 55 0.29 -14.11 -0.30
C TYR A 55 0.86 -13.27 -1.46
N GLY A 56 0.04 -12.37 -2.02
CA GLY A 56 0.46 -11.45 -3.07
C GLY A 56 1.58 -10.52 -2.62
N ILE A 57 1.44 -9.92 -1.43
CA ILE A 57 2.45 -9.03 -0.84
C ILE A 57 3.75 -9.81 -0.58
N LEU A 58 3.68 -10.99 0.05
CA LEU A 58 4.86 -11.81 0.30
C LEU A 58 5.57 -12.19 -1.00
N SER A 59 4.82 -12.62 -2.01
CA SER A 59 5.37 -12.99 -3.32
C SER A 59 6.03 -11.79 -4.01
N PHE A 60 5.38 -10.63 -3.97
CA PHE A 60 5.93 -9.39 -4.53
C PHE A 60 7.25 -8.99 -3.86
N ILE A 61 7.33 -9.08 -2.53
CA ILE A 61 8.56 -8.81 -1.77
C ILE A 61 9.68 -9.76 -2.21
N VAL A 62 9.41 -11.06 -2.27
CA VAL A 62 10.40 -12.08 -2.66
C VAL A 62 10.90 -11.85 -4.09
N ILE A 63 9.99 -11.58 -5.03
CA ILE A 63 10.33 -11.30 -6.43
C ILE A 63 11.17 -10.02 -6.53
N SER A 64 10.78 -8.96 -5.81
CA SER A 64 11.49 -7.68 -5.80
C SER A 64 12.92 -7.84 -5.28
N ILE A 65 13.10 -8.52 -4.15
CA ILE A 65 14.42 -8.81 -3.59
C ILE A 65 15.25 -9.61 -4.58
N SER A 66 14.67 -10.66 -5.19
CA SER A 66 15.36 -11.51 -6.15
C SER A 66 15.79 -10.74 -7.40
N ALA A 67 14.94 -9.84 -7.91
CA ALA A 67 15.23 -8.99 -9.05
C ALA A 67 16.38 -8.01 -8.74
N ILE A 68 16.31 -7.33 -7.59
CA ILE A 68 17.35 -6.40 -7.13
C ILE A 68 18.68 -7.15 -6.93
N ALA A 69 18.66 -8.32 -6.27
CA ALA A 69 19.85 -9.12 -6.04
C ALA A 69 20.52 -9.56 -7.36
N LYS A 70 19.72 -9.96 -8.37
CA LYS A 70 20.24 -10.27 -9.71
C LYS A 70 20.84 -9.05 -10.39
N PHE A 71 20.21 -7.89 -10.26
CA PHE A 71 20.71 -6.65 -10.86
C PHE A 71 22.05 -6.21 -10.24
N ILE A 72 22.16 -6.21 -8.91
CA ILE A 72 23.39 -5.86 -8.18
C ILE A 72 24.49 -6.92 -8.40
N GLY A 73 24.13 -8.20 -8.38
CA GLY A 73 25.08 -9.29 -8.62
C GLY A 73 25.60 -9.32 -10.06
N GLY A 74 24.75 -8.98 -11.03
CA GLY A 74 25.11 -8.86 -12.44
C GLY A 74 26.08 -7.70 -12.70
N THR A 75 25.84 -6.54 -12.10
CA THR A 75 26.74 -5.38 -12.21
C THR A 75 28.10 -5.64 -11.55
N THR A 76 28.11 -6.31 -10.39
CA THR A 76 29.37 -6.67 -9.69
C THR A 76 30.21 -7.68 -10.49
N ARG A 77 29.58 -8.65 -11.15
CA ARG A 77 30.27 -9.63 -12.01
C ARG A 77 30.78 -9.00 -13.31
N ALA A 78 30.03 -8.07 -13.90
CA ALA A 78 30.46 -7.33 -15.09
C ALA A 78 31.69 -6.45 -14.79
N ALA A 79 31.72 -5.78 -13.63
CA ALA A 79 32.85 -4.96 -13.20
C ALA A 79 34.15 -5.76 -13.01
N ARG A 80 34.06 -7.04 -12.59
CA ARG A 80 35.23 -7.92 -12.41
C ARG A 80 35.78 -8.53 -13.70
N LYS A 81 35.02 -8.54 -14.80
CA LYS A 81 35.47 -9.10 -16.09
C LYS A 81 36.20 -8.08 -16.99
N GLY A 82 36.19 -6.80 -16.60
CA GLY A 82 36.88 -5.70 -17.29
C GLY A 82 38.22 -5.29 -16.67
N GLN A 83 38.72 -6.04 -15.68
CA GLN A 83 40.10 -5.99 -15.18
C GLN A 83 40.85 -7.22 -15.69
#